data_AF-A0A7J0G7P8-F1
#
_entry.id   AF-A0A7J0G7P8-F1
#
_cell.length_a   1.000
_cell.length_b   1.000
_cell.length_c   1.000
_cell.angle_alpha   90.00
_cell.angle_beta   90.00
_cell.angle_gamma   90.00
#
_symmetry.space_group_name_H-M   'P 1'
#
loop_
_entity.id
_entity.type
_entity.pdbx_description
1 polymer ?
#
loop_
_entity_poly.entity_id
_entity_poly.type
_entity_poly.pdbx_seq_one_letter_code
_entity_poly.pdbx_strand_id
1 'polypeptide(L)'
;MTRDWANITLQQFYTKRLSSIESGCCKPSNDCNFSYVSPTNWTTTANSTYTNPDCHAWNNDPNILCLDCQSCKAGVADKYKHNWFDGVKALT
;
A
#
# COMPACT_ATOMS: atom_id res chain seq x y z
N MET A 1 12.49 -7.06 -6.86
CA MET A 1 11.61 -7.83 -5.95
C MET A 1 11.97 -9.31 -6.10
N THR A 2 12.41 -9.99 -5.03
CA THR A 2 12.88 -11.40 -5.10
C THR A 2 11.75 -12.34 -5.51
N ARG A 3 12.02 -13.56 -5.98
CA ARG A 3 11.02 -14.51 -6.50
C ARG A 3 9.93 -14.97 -5.50
N ASP A 4 9.95 -14.49 -4.26
CA ASP A 4 9.17 -15.05 -3.15
C ASP A 4 7.76 -14.44 -3.01
N TRP A 5 7.51 -13.25 -3.57
CA TRP A 5 6.21 -12.56 -3.45
C TRP A 5 5.20 -12.96 -4.53
N ALA A 6 5.65 -13.64 -5.59
CA ALA A 6 4.81 -13.99 -6.74
C ALA A 6 3.72 -15.02 -6.41
N ASN A 7 3.86 -15.77 -5.30
CA ASN A 7 2.97 -16.89 -4.95
C ASN A 7 2.50 -16.86 -3.48
N ILE A 8 2.41 -15.69 -2.84
CA ILE A 8 1.87 -15.62 -1.47
C ILE A 8 0.35 -15.46 -1.49
N THR A 9 -0.34 -16.21 -0.63
CA THR A 9 -1.80 -16.08 -0.44
C THR A 9 -2.14 -14.74 0.24
N LEU A 10 -3.40 -14.30 0.14
CA LEU A 10 -3.87 -13.09 0.83
C LEU A 10 -3.62 -13.15 2.35
N GLN A 11 -3.85 -14.30 2.98
CA GLN A 11 -3.58 -14.50 4.40
C GLN A 11 -2.09 -14.34 4.71
N GLN A 12 -1.21 -14.94 3.90
CA GLN A 12 0.24 -14.78 4.05
C GLN A 12 0.67 -13.33 3.84
N PHE A 13 0.08 -12.63 2.88
CA PHE A 13 0.33 -11.21 2.64
C PHE A 13 -0.02 -10.36 3.87
N TYR A 14 -1.18 -10.57 4.49
CA TYR A 14 -1.56 -9.82 5.70
C TYR A 14 -0.71 -10.11 6.94
N THR A 15 0.02 -11.23 6.97
CA THR A 15 1.00 -11.47 8.05
C THR A 15 2.33 -10.75 7.82
N LYS A 16 2.57 -10.18 6.62
CA LYS A 16 3.79 -9.44 6.34
C LYS A 16 3.76 -8.10 7.06
N ARG A 17 4.88 -7.75 7.67
CA ARG A 17 5.10 -6.40 8.19
C ARG A 17 5.52 -5.49 7.04
N LEU A 18 4.53 -4.82 6.46
CA LEU A 18 4.77 -3.79 5.47
C LEU A 18 5.16 -2.49 6.17
N SER A 19 6.12 -1.77 5.60
CA SER A 19 6.34 -0.37 5.96
C SER A 19 5.13 0.48 5.58
N SER A 20 5.04 1.68 6.17
CA SER A 20 3.96 2.63 5.88
C SER A 20 3.89 2.99 4.39
N ILE A 21 5.04 3.05 3.71
CA ILE A 21 5.11 3.25 2.25
C ILE A 21 4.59 2.04 1.49
N GLU A 22 5.02 0.82 1.81
CA GLU A 22 4.54 -0.38 1.10
C GLU A 22 3.03 -0.58 1.27
N SER A 23 2.50 -0.34 2.48
CA SER A 23 1.06 -0.47 2.76
C SER A 23 0.23 0.65 2.11
N GLY A 24 0.78 1.87 2.06
CA GLY A 24 0.07 3.04 1.51
C GLY A 24 0.17 3.19 -0.01
N CYS A 25 1.29 2.80 -0.61
CA CYS A 25 1.59 3.08 -2.02
C CYS A 25 1.46 1.85 -2.92
N CYS A 26 1.66 0.63 -2.39
CA CYS A 26 1.81 -0.57 -3.21
C CYS A 26 0.63 -1.55 -3.13
N LYS A 27 -0.41 -1.25 -2.34
CA LYS A 27 -1.68 -1.99 -2.33
C LYS A 27 -2.85 -1.00 -2.27
N PRO A 28 -4.07 -1.39 -2.68
CA PRO A 28 -5.24 -0.54 -2.52
C PRO A 28 -5.64 -0.37 -1.04
N SER A 29 -6.45 0.65 -0.76
CA SER A 29 -7.13 0.76 0.55
C SER A 29 -8.05 -0.44 0.78
N ASN A 30 -8.19 -0.85 2.05
CA ASN A 30 -9.08 -1.97 2.40
C ASN A 30 -10.55 -1.64 2.12
N ASP A 31 -10.92 -0.36 2.14
CA ASP A 31 -12.29 0.12 1.88
C ASP A 31 -12.73 -0.12 0.43
N CYS A 32 -11.78 -0.36 -0.48
CA CYS A 32 -12.06 -0.56 -1.90
C CYS A 32 -12.69 -1.92 -2.20
N ASN A 33 -12.58 -2.88 -1.29
CA ASN A 33 -13.08 -4.25 -1.47
C ASN A 33 -12.61 -4.91 -2.78
N PHE A 34 -11.37 -4.65 -3.19
CA PHE A 34 -10.77 -5.29 -4.36
C PHE A 34 -10.38 -6.73 -4.04
N SER A 35 -10.42 -7.59 -5.06
CA SER A 35 -10.04 -8.99 -4.91
C SER A 35 -8.54 -9.15 -5.10
N TYR A 36 -7.88 -9.80 -4.15
CA TYR A 36 -6.45 -10.04 -4.18
C TYR A 36 -6.04 -10.96 -5.34
N VAL A 37 -5.01 -10.58 -6.09
CA VAL A 37 -4.33 -11.44 -7.07
C VAL A 37 -2.88 -11.66 -6.65
N SER A 38 -2.18 -10.58 -6.34
CA SER A 38 -0.83 -10.57 -5.81
C SER A 38 -0.61 -9.29 -4.97
N PRO A 39 0.53 -9.11 -4.29
CA PRO A 39 0.79 -7.96 -3.42
C PRO A 39 0.46 -6.59 -4.04
N THR A 40 0.82 -6.41 -5.31
CA THR A 40 0.60 -5.16 -6.06
C THR A 40 -0.40 -5.31 -7.19
N ASN A 41 -1.14 -6.43 -7.26
CA ASN A 41 -2.13 -6.67 -8.30
C ASN A 41 -3.46 -7.09 -7.67
N TRP A 42 -4.52 -6.36 -8.00
CA TRP A 42 -5.84 -6.53 -7.42
C TRP A 42 -6.91 -6.36 -8.49
N THR A 43 -7.88 -7.27 -8.51
CA THR A 43 -9.04 -7.15 -9.40
C THR A 43 -10.01 -6.12 -8.84
N THR A 44 -10.21 -5.03 -9.58
CA THR A 44 -11.15 -3.97 -9.24
C THR A 44 -12.58 -4.42 -9.46
N THR A 45 -13.49 -4.05 -8.57
CA THR A 45 -14.90 -4.36 -8.71
C THR A 45 -15.55 -3.37 -9.69
N ALA A 46 -15.85 -3.81 -10.91
CA ALA A 46 -16.54 -2.95 -11.88
C ALA A 46 -17.88 -2.44 -11.32
N ASN A 47 -18.23 -1.19 -11.59
CA ASN A 47 -19.50 -0.55 -11.21
C ASN A 47 -19.74 -0.35 -9.70
N SER A 48 -18.68 -0.23 -8.90
CA SER A 48 -18.83 0.14 -7.48
C SER A 48 -18.66 1.65 -7.26
N THR A 49 -19.54 2.20 -6.42
CA THR A 49 -19.44 3.57 -5.94
C THR A 49 -18.53 3.57 -4.71
N TYR A 50 -17.33 4.15 -4.82
CA TYR A 50 -16.42 4.26 -3.69
C TYR A 50 -16.63 5.58 -2.95
N THR A 51 -16.64 5.51 -1.62
CA THR A 51 -16.56 6.71 -0.76
C THR A 51 -15.10 7.12 -0.53
N ASN A 52 -14.19 6.16 -0.56
CA ASN A 52 -12.76 6.40 -0.42
C ASN A 52 -12.16 6.78 -1.79
N PRO A 53 -11.60 7.99 -1.95
CA PRO A 53 -11.05 8.46 -3.22
C PRO A 53 -9.82 7.64 -3.68
N ASP A 54 -9.11 6.98 -2.75
CA ASP A 54 -7.95 6.15 -3.09
C ASP A 54 -8.35 4.96 -3.97
N CYS A 55 -9.60 4.51 -3.90
CA CYS A 55 -10.10 3.42 -4.73
C CYS A 55 -10.19 3.80 -6.21
N HIS A 56 -10.40 5.09 -6.51
CA HIS A 56 -10.37 5.58 -7.88
C HIS A 56 -8.94 5.86 -8.37
N ALA A 57 -8.03 6.22 -7.47
CA ALA A 57 -6.65 6.51 -7.79
C ALA A 57 -5.77 5.25 -7.95
N TRP A 58 -6.14 4.14 -7.31
CA TRP A 58 -5.41 2.88 -7.40
C TRP A 58 -5.35 2.33 -8.83
N ASN A 59 -4.18 1.82 -9.22
CA ASN A 59 -3.94 1.18 -10.51
C ASN A 59 -3.03 -0.07 -10.36
N ASN A 60 -3.16 -1.05 -11.25
CA ASN A 60 -2.28 -2.22 -11.27
C ASN A 60 -0.97 -2.00 -12.07
N ASP A 61 -0.82 -0.87 -12.76
CA ASP A 61 0.44 -0.49 -13.39
C ASP A 61 1.51 -0.29 -12.31
N PRO A 62 2.65 -1.02 -12.35
CA PRO A 62 3.70 -0.92 -11.35
C PRO A 62 4.37 0.45 -11.28
N ASN A 63 4.20 1.31 -12.28
CA ASN A 63 4.68 2.69 -12.29
C ASN A 63 3.68 3.68 -11.70
N ILE A 64 2.44 3.26 -11.44
CA ILE A 64 1.35 4.11 -10.92
C ILE A 64 0.93 3.65 -9.52
N LEU A 65 0.54 2.38 -9.36
CA LEU A 65 0.07 1.81 -8.09
C LEU A 65 -0.90 2.75 -7.36
N CYS A 66 -0.63 3.09 -6.09
CA CYS A 66 -1.35 4.09 -5.31
C CYS A 66 -0.50 5.37 -5.10
N LEU A 67 0.43 5.70 -6.00
CA LEU A 67 1.38 6.80 -5.75
C LEU A 67 0.72 8.17 -5.54
N ASP A 68 -0.49 8.39 -6.10
CA ASP A 68 -1.26 9.62 -5.87
C ASP A 68 -2.35 9.50 -4.78
N CYS A 69 -2.48 8.33 -4.14
CA CYS A 69 -3.44 8.11 -3.07
C CYS A 69 -3.09 8.90 -1.79
N GLN A 70 -4.11 9.22 -0.99
CA GLN A 70 -3.95 9.80 0.34
C GLN A 70 -3.28 8.82 1.30
N SER A 71 -3.59 7.52 1.18
CA SER A 71 -2.88 6.45 1.88
C SER A 71 -1.37 6.46 1.64
N CYS A 72 -0.92 6.68 0.40
CA CYS A 72 0.50 6.76 0.06
C CYS A 72 1.16 8.01 0.65
N LYS A 73 0.50 9.17 0.52
CA LYS A 73 0.96 10.44 1.12
C LYS A 73 1.12 10.31 2.64
N ALA A 74 0.16 9.68 3.32
CA ALA A 74 0.22 9.39 4.74
C ALA A 74 1.37 8.43 5.08
N GLY A 75 1.56 7.37 4.29
CA GLY A 75 2.66 6.42 4.48
C GLY A 75 4.05 7.05 4.35
N VAL A 76 4.21 7.97 3.41
CA VAL A 76 5.44 8.76 3.24
C VAL A 76 5.65 9.72 4.41
N ALA A 77 4.61 10.45 4.83
CA ALA A 77 4.69 11.34 5.99
C ALA A 77 5.07 10.60 7.28
N ASP A 78 4.48 9.42 7.50
CA ASP A 78 4.80 8.56 8.65
C ASP A 78 6.25 8.06 8.60
N LYS A 79 6.75 7.67 7.42
CA LYS A 79 8.17 7.30 7.25
C LYS A 79 9.11 8.46 7.61
N TYR A 80 8.82 9.69 7.18
CA TYR A 80 9.63 10.85 7.53
C TYR A 80 9.59 11.16 9.03
N LYS A 81 8.41 11.06 9.64
CA LYS A 81 8.22 11.23 11.07
C LYS A 81 9.07 10.21 11.86
N HIS A 82 9.03 8.94 11.48
CA HIS A 82 9.85 7.90 12.09
C HIS A 82 11.34 8.18 11.95
N ASN A 83 11.81 8.50 10.74
CA ASN A 83 13.21 8.82 10.50
C ASN A 83 13.68 10.03 11.35
N TRP A 84 12.84 11.05 11.50
CA TRP A 84 13.14 12.21 12.35
C TRP A 84 13.35 11.79 13.82
N PHE A 85 12.40 11.04 14.39
CA PHE A 85 12.50 10.61 15.78
C PHE A 85 13.66 9.64 16.02
N ASP A 86 13.95 8.77 15.07
CA ASP A 86 15.09 7.86 15.17
C ASP A 86 16.42 8.64 15.11
N GLY A 87 16.49 9.68 14.27
CA GLY A 87 17.63 10.60 14.24
C GLY A 87 17.82 11.35 15.56
N VAL A 88 16.73 11.85 16.17
CA VAL A 88 16.79 12.51 17.48
C VAL A 88 17.31 11.55 18.56
N LYS A 89 16.83 10.30 18.60
CA LYS A 89 17.30 9.29 19.56
C LYS A 89 18.77 8.94 19.39
N ALA A 90 19.28 8.95 18.16
CA ALA A 90 20.68 8.66 17.88
C ALA A 90 21.63 9.79 18.37
N LEU A 91 21.09 10.97 18.70
CA LEU A 91 21.84 12.13 19.18
C LEU A 91 21.79 12.32 20.70
N THR A 92 21.05 11.47 21.42
CA THR A 92 20.91 11.49 22.89
C THR A 92 21.49 10.24 23.51
#